data_AF-A0A6I0J555-F1
#
_entry.id   AF-A0A6I0J555-F1
#
_cell.length_a   1.000
_cell.length_b   1.000
_cell.length_c   1.000
_cell.angle_alpha   90.00
_cell.angle_beta   90.00
_cell.angle_gamma   90.00
#
_symmetry.space_group_name_H-M   'P 1'
#
loop_
_entity.id
_entity.type
_entity.pdbx_description
1 polymer ?
#
loop_
_entity_poly.entity_id
_entity_poly.type
_entity_poly.pdbx_seq_one_letter_code
_entity_poly.pdbx_strand_id
1 'polypeptide(L)'
;TIGKVEDKYRRLMKGTNSKNLEEMLLERIESVEEVKEISEKAIKECERLEVKMEECIQKVAIMRYKAFEDVGSDLSFSIALLDDKNDGVILTGIYGRQESTTYAKPVDKGISRYDLSEEELYVLNEACNKYEVNKKKK
;
A
#
# COMPACT_ATOMS: atom_id res chain seq x y z
N THR A 1 -28.95 6.28 47.17
CA THR A 1 -30.42 6.28 47.41
C THR A 1 -31.07 5.33 46.42
N ILE A 2 -31.50 4.17 46.90
CA ILE A 2 -32.11 3.09 46.11
C ILE A 2 -33.28 3.63 45.26
N GLY A 3 -34.08 4.56 45.81
CA GLY A 3 -35.19 5.19 45.08
C GLY A 3 -34.82 5.94 43.78
N LYS A 4 -33.62 6.50 43.67
CA LYS A 4 -33.19 7.17 42.41
C LYS A 4 -32.89 6.17 41.29
N VAL A 5 -32.43 4.97 41.66
CA VAL A 5 -32.17 3.86 40.72
C VAL A 5 -33.51 3.24 40.29
N GLU A 6 -34.41 3.06 41.26
CA GLU A 6 -35.77 2.56 41.05
C GLU A 6 -36.58 3.48 40.12
N ASP A 7 -36.52 4.80 40.31
CA ASP A 7 -37.20 5.78 39.44
C ASP A 7 -36.66 5.80 38.01
N LYS A 8 -35.34 5.64 37.84
CA LYS A 8 -34.74 5.49 36.51
C LYS A 8 -35.22 4.21 35.83
N TYR A 9 -35.24 3.10 36.56
CA TYR A 9 -35.70 1.81 36.08
C TYR A 9 -37.19 1.86 35.66
N ARG A 10 -38.02 2.50 36.48
CA ARG A 10 -39.46 2.67 36.21
C ARG A 10 -39.75 3.58 35.02
N ARG A 11 -38.89 4.58 34.74
CA ARG A 11 -38.96 5.41 33.53
C ARG A 11 -38.53 4.66 32.28
N LEU A 12 -37.51 3.79 32.38
CA LEU A 12 -37.05 2.94 31.28
C LEU A 12 -38.08 1.85 30.91
N MET A 13 -38.80 1.32 31.90
CA MET A 13 -39.85 0.30 31.72
C MET A 13 -41.24 0.91 31.42
N LYS A 14 -41.37 2.24 31.33
CA LYS A 14 -42.67 2.89 31.08
C LYS A 14 -42.99 2.84 29.58
N GLY A 15 -43.93 1.98 29.20
CA GLY A 15 -44.40 1.82 27.82
C GLY A 15 -43.84 0.59 27.08
N THR A 16 -42.96 -0.18 27.70
CA THR A 16 -42.40 -1.43 27.20
C THR A 16 -42.68 -2.56 28.19
N ASN A 17 -43.09 -3.74 27.72
CA ASN A 17 -43.27 -4.89 28.60
C ASN A 17 -41.87 -5.43 28.99
N SER A 18 -41.63 -5.85 30.24
CA SER A 18 -40.25 -6.16 30.70
C SER A 18 -39.55 -7.22 29.85
N LYS A 19 -40.30 -8.22 29.36
CA LYS A 19 -39.82 -9.24 28.40
C LYS A 19 -39.31 -8.64 27.09
N ASN A 20 -39.95 -7.58 26.59
CA ASN A 20 -39.59 -6.96 25.32
C ASN A 20 -38.30 -6.14 25.44
N LEU A 21 -38.06 -5.48 26.58
CA LEU A 21 -36.82 -4.74 26.81
C LEU A 21 -35.61 -5.67 27.01
N GLU A 22 -35.80 -6.78 27.75
CA GLU A 22 -34.76 -7.78 27.95
C GLU A 22 -34.36 -8.43 26.62
N GLU A 23 -35.34 -8.81 25.79
CA GLU A 23 -35.12 -9.37 24.46
C GLU A 23 -34.38 -8.38 23.53
N MET A 24 -34.76 -7.11 23.51
CA MET A 24 -34.05 -6.06 22.77
C MET A 24 -32.61 -5.84 23.26
N LEU A 25 -32.37 -5.94 24.57
CA LEU A 25 -31.03 -5.80 25.13
C LEU A 25 -30.15 -7.00 24.77
N LEU A 26 -30.69 -8.21 24.81
CA LEU A 26 -29.98 -9.43 24.39
C LEU A 26 -29.64 -9.37 22.89
N GLU A 27 -30.61 -9.02 22.03
CA GLU A 27 -30.38 -8.82 20.59
C GLU A 27 -29.31 -7.76 20.33
N ARG A 28 -29.30 -6.67 21.13
CA ARG A 28 -28.28 -5.63 20.98
C ARG A 28 -26.90 -6.10 21.42
N ILE A 29 -26.80 -6.88 22.49
CA ILE A 29 -25.52 -7.47 22.93
C ILE A 29 -24.97 -8.41 21.85
N GLU A 30 -25.80 -9.30 21.30
CA GLU A 30 -25.42 -10.20 20.21
C GLU A 30 -24.93 -9.41 18.98
N SER A 31 -25.65 -8.36 18.58
CA SER A 31 -25.23 -7.53 17.44
C SER A 31 -23.89 -6.82 17.68
N VAL A 32 -23.59 -6.43 18.93
CA VAL A 32 -22.30 -5.80 19.27
C VAL A 32 -21.17 -6.83 19.23
N GLU A 33 -21.43 -8.05 19.68
CA GLU A 33 -20.46 -9.15 19.59
C GLU A 33 -20.17 -9.54 18.14
N GLU A 34 -21.20 -9.61 17.29
CA GLU A 34 -21.04 -9.87 15.85
C GLU A 34 -20.21 -8.77 15.16
N VAL A 35 -20.55 -7.49 15.41
CA VAL A 35 -19.78 -6.36 14.86
C VAL A 35 -18.32 -6.39 15.33
N LYS A 36 -18.08 -6.77 16.58
CA LYS A 36 -16.72 -6.92 17.11
C LYS A 36 -15.97 -8.02 16.36
N GLU A 37 -16.59 -9.17 16.14
CA GLU A 37 -15.95 -10.28 15.40
C GLU A 37 -15.63 -9.89 13.94
N ILE A 38 -16.56 -9.20 13.26
CA ILE A 38 -16.33 -8.69 11.90
C ILE A 38 -15.18 -7.68 11.90
N SER A 39 -15.13 -6.77 12.87
CA SER A 39 -14.04 -5.81 13.01
C SER A 39 -12.69 -6.48 13.20
N GLU A 40 -12.60 -7.50 14.06
CA GLU A 40 -11.37 -8.25 14.28
C GLU A 40 -10.91 -9.00 13.03
N LYS A 41 -11.84 -9.58 12.26
CA LYS A 41 -11.54 -10.20 10.96
C LYS A 41 -11.05 -9.17 9.94
N ALA A 42 -11.70 -8.01 9.86
CA ALA A 42 -11.31 -6.94 8.95
C ALA A 42 -9.89 -6.42 9.25
N ILE A 43 -9.58 -6.21 10.52
CA ILE A 43 -8.23 -5.78 10.97
C ILE A 43 -7.18 -6.81 10.53
N LYS A 44 -7.43 -8.10 10.77
CA LYS A 44 -6.51 -9.18 10.34
C LYS A 44 -6.31 -9.21 8.83
N GLU A 45 -7.36 -8.98 8.06
CA GLU A 45 -7.23 -8.90 6.60
C GLU A 45 -6.45 -7.66 6.16
N CYS A 46 -6.62 -6.51 6.82
CA CYS A 46 -5.80 -5.32 6.58
C CYS A 46 -4.31 -5.59 6.87
N GLU A 47 -3.98 -6.17 8.02
CA GLU A 47 -2.60 -6.54 8.37
C GLU A 47 -2.00 -7.50 7.32
N ARG A 48 -2.78 -8.49 6.88
CA ARG A 48 -2.35 -9.44 5.85
C ARG A 48 -2.10 -8.76 4.50
N LEU A 49 -2.91 -7.77 4.14
CA LEU A 49 -2.73 -6.99 2.92
C LEU A 49 -1.50 -6.07 3.02
N GLU A 50 -1.27 -5.42 4.15
CA GLU A 50 -0.09 -4.58 4.38
C GLU A 50 1.20 -5.38 4.16
N VAL A 51 1.31 -6.56 4.77
CA VAL A 51 2.48 -7.45 4.59
C VAL A 51 2.70 -7.81 3.12
N LYS A 52 1.63 -8.12 2.37
CA LYS A 52 1.74 -8.46 0.95
C LYS A 52 2.11 -7.24 0.09
N MET A 53 1.64 -6.06 0.47
CA MET A 53 1.95 -4.82 -0.25
C MET A 53 3.42 -4.43 -0.13
N GLU A 54 4.11 -4.81 0.95
CA GLU A 54 5.55 -4.53 1.10
C GLU A 54 6.38 -5.09 -0.06
N GLU A 55 6.06 -6.29 -0.54
CA GLU A 55 6.77 -6.99 -1.63
C GLU A 55 6.23 -6.62 -3.04
N CYS A 56 5.15 -5.85 -3.11
CA CYS A 56 4.61 -5.40 -4.39
C CYS A 56 5.43 -4.23 -4.95
N ILE A 57 5.64 -4.23 -6.27
CA ILE A 57 6.22 -3.07 -6.96
C ILE A 57 5.31 -1.86 -6.77
N GLN A 58 5.86 -0.81 -6.16
CA GLN A 58 5.13 0.42 -5.85
C GLN A 58 5.96 1.69 -6.05
N LYS A 59 7.28 1.55 -6.27
CA LYS A 59 8.20 2.65 -6.58
C LYS A 59 8.64 2.50 -8.02
N VAL A 60 8.17 3.42 -8.87
CA VAL A 60 8.42 3.38 -10.31
C VAL A 60 8.96 4.71 -10.79
N ALA A 61 10.04 4.66 -11.57
CA ALA A 61 10.57 5.80 -12.29
C ALA A 61 11.02 5.38 -13.69
N ILE A 62 10.85 6.26 -14.66
CA ILE A 62 11.24 6.05 -16.05
C ILE A 62 11.97 7.29 -16.56
N MET A 63 13.01 7.05 -17.35
CA MET A 63 13.69 8.07 -18.14
C MET A 63 13.82 7.57 -19.58
N ARG A 64 13.57 8.47 -20.53
CA ARG A 64 13.84 8.25 -21.96
C ARG A 64 15.01 9.13 -22.37
N TYR A 65 15.85 8.61 -23.25
CA TYR A 65 17.08 9.28 -23.68
C TYR A 65 17.54 8.80 -25.06
N LYS A 66 18.55 9.47 -25.59
CA LYS A 66 19.30 9.05 -26.78
C LYS A 66 20.58 8.38 -26.34
N ALA A 67 20.68 7.06 -26.52
CA ALA A 67 21.92 6.34 -26.26
C ALA A 67 22.99 6.58 -27.35
N PHE A 68 22.57 7.01 -28.54
CA PHE A 68 23.45 7.28 -29.68
C PHE A 68 23.03 8.58 -30.40
N GLU A 69 24.01 9.37 -30.82
CA GLU A 69 23.78 10.67 -31.49
C GLU A 69 23.12 10.53 -32.86
N ASP A 70 23.30 9.39 -33.53
CA ASP A 70 22.81 9.13 -34.88
C ASP A 70 21.33 8.71 -34.91
N VAL A 71 20.68 8.51 -33.76
CA VAL A 71 19.25 8.20 -33.67
C VAL A 71 18.45 9.48 -33.44
N GLY A 72 17.53 9.79 -34.35
CA GLY A 72 16.76 11.05 -34.35
C GLY A 72 15.70 11.19 -33.23
N SER A 73 15.52 10.19 -32.36
CA SER A 73 14.46 10.13 -31.35
C SER A 73 14.94 9.48 -30.04
N ASP A 74 14.34 9.87 -28.91
CA ASP A 74 14.65 9.38 -27.56
C ASP A 74 13.97 8.01 -27.34
N LEU A 75 14.43 7.00 -28.06
CA LEU A 75 13.85 5.65 -28.06
C LEU A 75 14.49 4.72 -27.03
N SER A 76 15.63 5.10 -26.48
CA SER A 76 16.23 4.36 -25.36
C SER A 76 15.55 4.76 -24.05
N PHE A 77 15.55 3.83 -23.10
CA PHE A 77 14.90 4.04 -21.80
C PHE A 77 15.59 3.26 -20.69
N SER A 78 15.42 3.74 -19.47
CA SER A 78 15.68 3.01 -18.23
C SER A 78 14.47 3.13 -17.33
N ILE A 79 14.07 2.04 -16.68
CA ILE A 79 12.91 1.96 -15.79
C ILE A 79 13.34 1.27 -14.50
N ALA A 80 13.18 1.93 -13.35
CA ALA A 80 13.30 1.29 -12.05
C ALA A 80 11.91 0.82 -11.58
N LEU A 81 11.82 -0.44 -11.18
CA LEU A 81 10.63 -1.08 -10.60
C LEU A 81 11.03 -1.65 -9.25
N LEU A 82 10.65 -0.99 -8.16
CA LEU A 82 11.04 -1.39 -6.80
C LEU A 82 9.82 -1.53 -5.87
N ASP A 83 9.98 -2.37 -4.84
CA ASP A 83 9.02 -2.58 -3.76
C ASP A 83 9.21 -1.56 -2.59
N ASP A 84 8.56 -1.77 -1.43
CA ASP A 84 8.72 -0.86 -0.28
C ASP A 84 10.14 -0.84 0.28
N LYS A 85 10.87 -1.96 0.15
CA LYS A 85 12.22 -2.16 0.69
C LYS A 85 13.31 -1.71 -0.29
N ASN A 86 12.92 -1.16 -1.44
CA ASN A 86 13.80 -0.81 -2.56
C ASN A 86 14.46 -2.03 -3.21
N ASP A 87 13.85 -3.20 -3.08
CA ASP A 87 14.22 -4.41 -3.81
C ASP A 87 13.48 -4.43 -5.15
N GLY A 88 14.14 -4.93 -6.20
CA GLY A 88 13.50 -5.04 -7.51
C GLY A 88 14.48 -5.09 -8.67
N VAL A 89 14.14 -4.39 -9.75
CA VAL A 89 14.86 -4.48 -11.02
C VAL A 89 14.89 -3.15 -11.75
N ILE A 90 16.00 -2.90 -12.46
CA ILE A 90 16.10 -1.86 -13.48
C ILE A 90 16.05 -2.53 -14.85
N LEU A 91 15.11 -2.11 -15.68
CA LEU A 91 15.00 -2.52 -17.08
C LEU A 91 15.51 -1.40 -17.98
N THR A 92 16.47 -1.73 -18.84
CA THR A 92 17.08 -0.77 -19.76
C THR A 92 16.92 -1.28 -21.18
N GLY A 93 16.33 -0.45 -22.03
CA GLY A 93 16.22 -0.68 -23.46
C GLY A 93 17.10 0.33 -24.20
N ILE A 94 18.10 -0.16 -24.92
CA ILE A 94 18.96 0.65 -25.78
C ILE A 94 18.53 0.46 -27.22
N TYR A 95 18.14 1.54 -27.88
CA TYR A 95 17.69 1.53 -29.26
C TYR A 95 18.73 2.15 -30.19
N GLY A 96 19.27 1.34 -31.10
CA GLY A 96 20.12 1.77 -32.21
C GLY A 96 19.38 1.69 -33.55
N ARG A 97 20.01 2.19 -34.63
CA ARG A 97 19.41 2.20 -35.97
C ARG A 97 19.13 0.81 -36.54
N GLN A 98 20.00 -0.16 -36.25
CA GLN A 98 19.92 -1.51 -36.81
C GLN A 98 19.45 -2.55 -35.79
N GLU A 99 19.69 -2.31 -34.50
CA GLU A 99 19.38 -3.24 -33.43
C GLU A 99 18.89 -2.52 -32.19
N SER A 100 18.12 -3.23 -31.36
CA SER A 100 17.72 -2.78 -30.04
C SER A 100 17.96 -3.90 -29.05
N THR A 101 18.55 -3.57 -27.91
CA THR A 101 18.82 -4.55 -26.84
C THR A 101 18.11 -4.13 -25.57
N THR A 102 17.47 -5.08 -24.91
CA THR A 102 16.87 -4.88 -23.59
C THR A 102 17.54 -5.81 -22.59
N TYR A 103 17.93 -5.27 -21.45
CA TYR A 103 18.53 -6.02 -20.36
C TYR A 103 17.99 -5.54 -19.01
N ALA A 104 18.27 -6.34 -17.98
CA ALA A 104 17.79 -6.13 -16.63
C ALA A 104 18.94 -6.22 -15.63
N LYS A 105 18.97 -5.31 -14.65
CA LYS A 105 19.90 -5.38 -13.52
C LYS A 105 19.10 -5.49 -12.22
N PRO A 106 19.36 -6.50 -11.37
CA PRO A 106 18.70 -6.61 -10.08
C PRO A 106 19.16 -5.50 -9.13
N VAL A 107 18.26 -5.11 -8.23
CA VAL A 107 18.48 -4.14 -7.17
C VAL A 107 18.12 -4.80 -5.83
N ASP A 108 19.01 -4.68 -4.87
CA ASP A 108 18.87 -5.17 -3.49
C ASP A 108 19.05 -3.95 -2.57
N LYS A 109 17.99 -3.58 -1.85
CA LYS A 109 17.93 -2.43 -0.93
C LYS A 109 18.39 -1.12 -1.55
N GLY A 110 17.99 -0.86 -2.79
CA GLY A 110 18.36 0.35 -3.53
C GLY A 110 19.80 0.36 -4.04
N ILE A 111 20.49 -0.79 -4.03
CA ILE A 111 21.86 -0.93 -4.53
C ILE A 111 21.89 -2.03 -5.60
N SER A 112 22.49 -1.75 -6.75
CA SER A 112 22.77 -2.80 -7.74
C SER A 112 24.17 -3.38 -7.52
N ARG A 113 24.30 -4.70 -7.74
CA ARG A 113 25.60 -5.39 -7.73
C ARG A 113 26.40 -5.16 -9.02
N TYR A 114 25.75 -4.61 -10.04
CA TYR A 114 26.35 -4.28 -11.33
C TYR A 114 26.49 -2.77 -11.44
N ASP A 115 27.52 -2.32 -12.15
CA ASP A 115 27.68 -0.90 -12.44
C ASP A 115 26.48 -0.38 -13.23
N LEU A 116 25.94 0.75 -12.79
CA LEU A 116 24.79 1.41 -13.40
C LEU A 116 25.27 2.55 -14.30
N SER A 117 24.62 2.75 -15.44
CA SER A 117 24.78 3.98 -16.23
C SER A 117 24.22 5.19 -15.47
N GLU A 118 24.51 6.39 -15.96
CA GLU A 118 23.97 7.63 -15.38
C GLU A 118 22.43 7.63 -15.40
N GLU A 119 21.82 7.17 -16.49
CA GLU A 119 20.37 7.09 -16.65
C GLU A 119 19.75 6.02 -15.75
N GLU A 120 20.41 4.87 -15.57
CA GLU A 120 19.98 3.82 -14.65
C GLU A 120 20.06 4.28 -13.19
N LEU A 121 21.15 4.93 -12.82
CA LEU A 121 21.34 5.50 -11.49
C LEU A 121 20.31 6.61 -11.21
N TYR A 122 20.00 7.44 -12.21
CA TYR A 122 18.97 8.46 -12.11
C TYR A 122 17.61 7.84 -11.78
N VAL A 123 17.15 6.85 -12.53
CA VAL A 123 15.82 6.26 -12.30
C VAL A 123 15.74 5.50 -10.98
N LEU A 124 16.84 4.87 -10.55
CA LEU A 124 16.94 4.24 -9.23
C LEU A 124 16.72 5.26 -8.12
N ASN A 125 17.49 6.35 -8.15
CA ASN A 125 17.39 7.42 -7.15
C ASN A 125 16.00 8.08 -7.17
N GLU A 126 15.45 8.35 -8.35
CA GLU A 126 14.15 8.98 -8.51
C GLU A 126 13.02 8.08 -7.96
N ALA A 127 13.07 6.76 -8.18
CA ALA A 127 12.11 5.81 -7.64
C ALA A 127 12.16 5.77 -6.10
N CYS A 128 13.36 5.75 -5.52
CA CYS A 128 13.54 5.80 -4.07
C CYS A 128 13.04 7.13 -3.46
N ASN A 129 13.43 8.27 -4.06
CA ASN A 129 13.15 9.60 -3.51
C ASN A 129 11.69 10.05 -3.64
N LYS A 130 11.03 9.76 -4.79
CA LYS A 130 9.59 10.07 -4.97
C LYS A 130 8.73 9.45 -3.89
N TYR A 131 9.09 8.25 -3.45
CA TYR A 131 8.36 7.54 -2.41
C TYR A 131 8.50 8.20 -1.03
N GLU A 132 9.71 8.64 -0.67
CA GLU A 132 9.93 9.33 0.62
C GLU A 132 9.14 10.63 0.75
N VAL A 133 9.05 11.41 -0.34
CA VAL A 133 8.27 12.65 -0.38
C VAL A 133 6.78 12.37 -0.23
N ASN A 134 6.28 11.29 -0.84
CA ASN A 134 4.88 10.91 -0.74
C ASN A 134 4.50 10.37 0.65
N LYS A 135 5.43 9.68 1.33
CA LYS A 135 5.24 9.19 2.71
C LYS A 135 5.16 10.32 3.73
N LYS A 136 5.90 11.43 3.54
CA LYS A 136 5.86 12.62 4.40
C LYS A 136 4.61 13.50 4.23
N LYS A 137 3.86 13.32 3.14
CA LYS A 137 2.64 14.08 2.84
C LYS A 137 1.35 13.41 3.33
N LYS A 138 1.42 12.13 3.72
CA LYS A 138 0.33 11.39 4.36
C LYS A 138 0.49 11.48 5.87
#